data_AF-A0A0K0X2X9-F1
#
_entry.id   AF-A0A0K0X2X9-F1
#
_cell.length_a   1.000
_cell.length_b   1.000
_cell.length_c   1.000
_cell.angle_alpha   90.00
_cell.angle_beta   90.00
_cell.angle_gamma   90.00
#
_symmetry.space_group_name_H-M   'P 1'
#
loop_
_entity.id
_entity.type
_entity.pdbx_description
1 polymer ?
#
loop_
_entity_poly.entity_id
_entity_poly.type
_entity_poly.pdbx_seq_one_letter_code
_entity_poly.pdbx_strand_id
1 'polypeptide(L)'
;MTSFAANPVVDSLHRLIDNLMHQVSALESTHGRVPAVHRVVNDVERIRNGIERLKIDLADLAPSSTRPSSAPAEKIQIPDADYGIDFWRDVDHEGIGAQSLAAVRRHP
;
A
#
# COMPACT_ATOMS: atom_id res chain seq x y z
N MET A 1 -18.95 19.65 -16.10
CA MET A 1 -17.70 19.28 -15.42
C MET A 1 -18.02 18.99 -13.97
N THR A 2 -18.34 17.73 -13.65
CA THR A 2 -18.51 17.30 -12.26
C THR A 2 -17.14 17.38 -11.59
N SER A 3 -17.04 18.15 -10.51
CA SER A 3 -15.82 18.22 -9.72
C SER A 3 -15.50 16.81 -9.20
N PHE A 4 -14.40 16.23 -9.67
CA PHE A 4 -13.91 14.91 -9.25
C PHE A 4 -13.33 14.92 -7.82
N ALA A 5 -13.31 16.09 -7.17
CA ALA A 5 -12.72 16.30 -5.85
C ALA A 5 -13.47 15.61 -4.69
N ALA A 6 -14.70 15.15 -4.93
CA ALA A 6 -15.46 14.33 -4.00
C ALA A 6 -16.15 13.23 -4.79
N ASN A 7 -15.69 11.97 -4.65
CA ASN A 7 -16.43 10.85 -5.21
C ASN A 7 -17.53 10.46 -4.22
N PRO A 8 -18.82 10.68 -4.56
CA PRO A 8 -19.92 10.47 -3.63
C PRO A 8 -20.04 9.01 -3.18
N VAL A 9 -19.57 8.05 -3.98
CA VAL A 9 -19.53 6.64 -3.61
C VAL A 9 -18.48 6.40 -2.53
N VAL A 10 -17.27 6.94 -2.69
CA VAL A 10 -16.19 6.85 -1.68
C VAL A 10 -16.62 7.53 -0.38
N ASP A 11 -17.24 8.70 -0.46
CA ASP A 11 -17.75 9.40 0.73
C ASP A 11 -18.87 8.62 1.43
N SER A 12 -19.75 7.96 0.67
CA SER A 12 -20.77 7.06 1.24
C SER A 12 -20.13 5.85 1.93
N LEU A 13 -19.06 5.27 1.37
CA LEU A 13 -18.35 4.16 1.99
C LEU A 13 -17.69 4.58 3.31
N HIS A 14 -17.11 5.78 3.39
CA HIS A 14 -16.59 6.32 4.64
C HIS A 14 -17.67 6.47 5.72
N ARG A 15 -18.83 7.03 5.38
CA ARG A 15 -19.93 7.14 6.36
C ARG A 15 -20.39 5.77 6.89
N LEU A 16 -20.45 4.76 6.01
CA LEU A 16 -20.81 3.40 6.41
C LEU A 16 -19.75 2.79 7.33
N ILE A 17 -18.45 3.05 7.08
CA ILE A 17 -17.39 2.52 7.93
C ILE A 17 -17.31 3.21 9.28
N ASP A 18 -17.57 4.51 9.34
CA ASP A 18 -17.65 5.25 10.59
C ASP A 18 -18.79 4.72 11.47
N ASN A 19 -19.95 4.45 10.87
CA ASN A 19 -21.05 3.80 11.59
C ASN A 19 -20.65 2.40 12.06
N LEU A 20 -19.99 1.61 11.21
CA LEU A 20 -19.51 0.28 11.59
C LEU A 20 -18.51 0.34 12.76
N MET A 21 -17.57 1.28 12.75
CA MET A 21 -16.63 1.50 13.86
C MET A 21 -17.35 1.86 15.16
N HIS A 22 -18.40 2.69 15.09
CA HIS A 22 -19.24 2.99 16.24
C HIS A 22 -19.91 1.72 16.79
N GLN A 23 -20.49 0.89 15.92
CA GLN A 23 -21.11 -0.38 16.32
C GLN A 23 -20.10 -1.38 16.91
N VAL A 24 -18.91 -1.48 16.33
CA VAL A 24 -17.84 -2.36 16.83
C VAL A 24 -17.30 -1.86 18.16
N SER A 25 -17.20 -0.55 18.37
CA SER A 25 -16.82 0.03 19.66
C SER A 25 -17.86 -0.28 20.75
N ALA A 26 -19.15 -0.24 20.40
CA ALA A 26 -20.23 -0.67 21.29
C ALA A 26 -20.18 -2.20 21.56
N LEU A 27 -19.75 -2.99 20.58
CA LEU A 27 -19.53 -4.42 20.77
C LEU A 27 -18.37 -4.69 21.74
N GLU A 28 -17.27 -3.94 21.62
CA GLU A 28 -16.11 -4.01 22.53
C GLU A 28 -16.46 -3.58 23.95
N SER A 29 -17.28 -2.54 24.12
CA SER A 29 -17.75 -2.13 25.45
C SER A 29 -18.65 -3.17 26.11
N THR A 30 -19.44 -3.91 25.33
CA THR A 30 -20.39 -4.92 25.83
C THR A 30 -19.72 -6.26 26.11
N HIS A 31 -18.81 -6.71 25.24
CA HIS A 31 -18.21 -8.05 25.31
C HIS A 31 -16.78 -8.04 25.86
N GLY A 32 -16.22 -6.85 26.11
CA GLY A 32 -14.84 -6.67 26.55
C GLY A 32 -13.81 -6.96 25.45
N ARG A 33 -12.54 -6.87 25.84
CA ARG A 33 -11.38 -7.09 24.96
C ARG A 33 -11.06 -8.56 24.73
N VAL A 34 -11.99 -9.28 24.11
CA VAL A 34 -11.79 -10.67 23.70
C VAL A 34 -11.15 -10.75 22.31
N PRO A 35 -10.32 -11.77 22.02
CA PRO A 35 -9.60 -11.87 20.75
C PRO A 35 -10.49 -11.88 19.49
N ALA A 36 -11.77 -12.26 19.62
CA ALA A 36 -12.73 -12.19 18.52
C ALA A 36 -13.11 -10.74 18.18
N VAL A 37 -13.37 -9.90 19.18
CA VAL A 37 -13.70 -8.48 18.99
C VAL A 37 -12.51 -7.71 18.42
N HIS A 38 -11.30 -7.98 18.91
CA HIS A 38 -10.08 -7.38 18.35
C HIS A 38 -9.89 -7.71 16.86
N ARG A 39 -10.24 -8.93 16.43
CA ARG A 39 -10.21 -9.30 15.01
C ARG A 39 -11.18 -8.48 14.18
N VAL A 40 -12.40 -8.28 14.69
CA VAL A 40 -13.40 -7.43 14.04
C VAL A 40 -12.90 -5.98 13.91
N VAL A 41 -12.34 -5.39 14.98
CA VAL A 41 -11.75 -4.03 14.92
C VAL A 41 -10.66 -3.95 13.85
N ASN A 42 -9.73 -4.91 13.84
CA ASN A 42 -8.65 -4.95 12.86
C ASN A 42 -9.17 -5.09 11.41
N ASP A 43 -10.21 -5.87 11.19
CA ASP A 43 -10.83 -6.04 9.88
C ASP A 43 -11.44 -4.73 9.38
N VAL A 44 -12.12 -3.98 10.24
CA VAL A 44 -12.72 -2.69 9.88
C VAL A 44 -11.64 -1.64 9.55
N GLU A 45 -10.58 -1.57 10.34
CA GLU A 45 -9.43 -0.70 10.06
C GLU A 45 -8.77 -1.04 8.72
N ARG A 46 -8.62 -2.34 8.40
CA ARG A 46 -8.09 -2.78 7.10
C ARG A 46 -8.98 -2.33 5.94
N ILE A 47 -10.31 -2.43 6.09
CA ILE A 47 -11.26 -1.98 5.07
C ILE A 47 -11.15 -0.46 4.89
N ARG A 48 -11.06 0.34 5.97
CA ARG A 48 -10.90 1.79 5.90
C ARG A 48 -9.65 2.17 5.08
N ASN A 49 -8.52 1.55 5.37
CA ASN A 49 -7.28 1.77 4.62
C ASN A 49 -7.41 1.37 3.14
N GLY A 50 -8.18 0.32 2.84
CA GLY A 50 -8.50 -0.07 1.46
C GLY A 50 -9.29 1.01 0.71
N ILE A 51 -10.25 1.66 1.37
CA ILE A 51 -11.05 2.74 0.76
C ILE A 51 -10.19 3.99 0.47
N GLU A 52 -9.27 4.35 1.38
CA GLU A 52 -8.32 5.44 1.15
C GLU A 52 -7.42 5.17 -0.07
N ARG A 53 -7.01 3.91 -0.28
CA ARG A 53 -6.27 3.52 -1.48
C ARG A 53 -7.14 3.63 -2.74
N LEU A 54 -8.39 3.16 -2.68
CA LEU A 54 -9.33 3.29 -3.81
C LEU A 54 -9.55 4.76 -4.21
N LYS A 55 -9.53 5.69 -3.25
CA LYS A 55 -9.62 7.13 -3.53
C LYS A 55 -8.44 7.63 -4.36
N ILE A 56 -7.23 7.14 -4.09
CA ILE A 56 -6.02 7.44 -4.87
C ILE A 56 -6.15 6.84 -6.26
N ASP A 57 -6.45 5.54 -6.37
CA ASP A 57 -6.59 4.85 -7.65
C ASP A 57 -7.66 5.52 -8.54
N LEU A 58 -8.72 6.04 -7.93
CA LEU A 58 -9.78 6.76 -8.60
C LEU A 58 -9.39 8.18 -9.02
N ALA A 59 -8.52 8.85 -8.26
CA ALA A 59 -7.96 10.13 -8.67
C ALA A 59 -7.08 9.98 -9.92
N ASP A 60 -6.38 8.84 -10.05
CA ASP A 60 -5.59 8.50 -11.25
C ASP A 60 -6.46 8.21 -12.48
N LEU A 61 -7.68 7.70 -12.26
CA LEU A 61 -8.69 7.50 -13.31
C LEU A 61 -9.33 8.80 -13.80
N ALA A 62 -9.25 9.88 -13.03
CA ALA A 62 -9.69 11.19 -13.53
C ALA A 62 -8.85 11.53 -14.76
N PRO A 63 -9.45 12.08 -15.83
CA PRO A 63 -8.68 12.49 -17.00
C PRO A 63 -7.62 13.48 -16.53
N SER A 64 -6.39 13.00 -16.45
CA SER A 64 -5.25 13.83 -16.16
C SER A 64 -5.28 14.85 -17.27
N SER A 65 -5.51 16.12 -16.95
CA SER A 65 -5.26 17.18 -17.92
C SER A 65 -3.85 16.92 -18.38
N THR A 66 -3.70 16.42 -19.62
CA THR A 66 -2.41 16.02 -20.18
C THR A 66 -1.55 17.24 -19.99
N ARG A 67 -0.69 17.21 -18.95
CA ARG A 67 0.18 18.34 -18.70
C ARG A 67 1.01 18.40 -19.97
N PRO A 68 0.91 19.47 -20.79
CA PRO A 68 1.70 19.54 -22.00
C PRO A 68 3.13 19.28 -21.55
N SER A 69 3.75 18.23 -22.09
CA SER A 69 5.11 17.85 -21.70
C SER A 69 5.95 19.11 -21.86
N SER A 70 6.42 19.66 -20.74
CA SER A 70 7.17 20.91 -20.73
C SER A 70 8.51 20.63 -21.40
N ALA A 71 8.57 20.84 -22.72
CA ALA A 71 9.66 20.49 -23.61
C ALA A 71 10.05 18.98 -23.56
N PRO A 72 10.70 18.44 -24.59
CA PRO A 72 11.44 17.20 -24.41
C PRO A 72 12.47 17.44 -23.30
N ALA A 73 12.30 16.79 -22.15
CA ALA A 73 13.37 16.74 -21.16
C ALA A 73 14.64 16.29 -21.88
N GLU A 74 15.73 17.03 -21.69
CA GLU A 74 17.03 16.69 -22.26
C GLU A 74 17.36 15.25 -21.83
N LYS A 75 17.30 14.32 -22.79
CA LYS A 75 17.53 12.90 -22.53
C LYS A 75 19.04 12.73 -22.42
N ILE A 76 19.51 12.39 -21.23
CA ILE A 76 20.89 11.96 -21.04
C ILE A 76 21.00 10.56 -21.68
N GLN A 77 21.88 10.43 -22.66
CA GLN A 77 22.14 9.13 -23.28
C GLN A 77 22.87 8.24 -22.26
N ILE A 78 22.26 7.12 -21.90
CA ILE A 78 22.93 6.07 -21.14
C ILE A 78 23.72 5.23 -22.16
N PRO A 79 25.04 5.08 -22.02
CA PRO A 79 25.82 4.23 -22.90
C PRO A 79 25.40 2.76 -22.77
N ASP A 80 25.29 2.06 -23.90
CA ASP A 80 25.06 0.60 -23.94
C ASP A 80 26.35 -0.22 -23.67
N ALA A 81 27.43 0.43 -23.24
CA ALA A 81 28.68 -0.25 -22.94
C ALA A 81 28.56 -1.05 -21.64
N ASP A 82 29.01 -2.30 -21.66
CA ASP A 82 29.09 -3.13 -20.46
C ASP A 82 29.97 -2.45 -19.40
N TYR A 83 29.51 -2.49 -18.15
CA TYR A 83 30.33 -2.03 -17.03
C TYR A 83 31.55 -2.95 -16.88
N GLY A 84 32.73 -2.35 -16.68
CA GLY A 84 33.95 -3.11 -16.41
C GLY A 84 33.80 -3.96 -15.16
N ILE A 85 34.35 -5.18 -15.16
CA ILE A 85 34.21 -6.12 -14.04
C ILE A 85 34.76 -5.58 -12.71
N ASP A 86 35.75 -4.70 -12.77
CA ASP A 86 36.31 -4.03 -11.60
C ASP A 86 35.31 -3.08 -10.91
N PHE A 87 34.28 -2.61 -11.61
CA PHE A 87 33.21 -1.79 -11.03
C PHE A 87 32.45 -2.52 -9.91
N TRP A 88 32.40 -3.86 -9.96
CA TRP A 88 31.63 -4.69 -9.03
C TRP A 88 32.47 -5.32 -7.91
N ARG A 89 33.80 -5.14 -7.93
CA ARG A 89 34.72 -5.89 -7.04
C ARG A 89 34.57 -5.57 -5.56
N ASP A 90 34.19 -4.35 -5.23
CA ASP A 90 34.10 -3.86 -3.85
C ASP A 90 32.65 -3.63 -3.40
N VAL A 91 31.68 -4.19 -4.14
CA VAL A 91 30.27 -4.14 -3.75
C VAL A 91 30.01 -5.27 -2.76
N ASP A 92 29.72 -4.91 -1.51
CA ASP A 92 29.33 -5.85 -0.47
C ASP A 92 28.16 -6.73 -0.94
N HIS A 93 28.25 -8.05 -0.72
CA HIS A 93 27.15 -9.00 -1.00
C HIS A 93 25.98 -8.86 0.00
N GLU A 94 25.73 -7.65 0.50
CA GLU A 94 24.64 -7.32 1.40
C GLU A 94 23.32 -7.32 0.63
N GLY A 95 22.78 -8.53 0.40
CA GLY A 95 21.55 -8.66 -0.38
C GLY A 95 21.13 -10.06 -0.83
N ILE A 96 21.81 -11.13 -0.44
CA ILE A 96 21.27 -12.49 -0.65
C ILE A 96 20.28 -12.83 0.48
N GLY A 97 19.00 -12.52 0.24
CA GLY A 97 17.91 -12.94 1.11
C GLY A 97 17.93 -14.46 1.36
N ALA A 98 17.98 -14.84 2.64
CA ALA A 98 17.71 -16.16 3.21
C ALA A 98 18.56 -17.35 2.73
N GLN A 99 19.69 -17.60 3.40
CA GLN A 99 20.12 -18.98 3.70
C GLN A 99 20.02 -19.24 5.19
N SER A 100 18.88 -19.80 5.63
CA SER A 100 18.81 -20.95 6.55
C SER A 100 17.36 -21.19 6.98
N LEU A 101 16.62 -21.92 6.14
CA LEU A 101 15.58 -22.85 6.62
C LEU A 101 16.10 -24.28 6.47
N ALA A 102 17.32 -24.54 6.95
CA ALA A 102 17.89 -25.88 7.00
C ALA A 102 18.68 -26.09 8.29
N ALA A 103 18.12 -25.69 9.44
CA ALA A 103 18.71 -26.03 10.73
C ALA A 103 17.70 -26.06 11.90
N VAL A 104 16.45 -26.51 11.71
CA VAL A 104 15.58 -26.89 12.85
C VAL A 104 14.68 -28.08 12.49
N ARG A 105 15.16 -29.31 12.75
CA ARG A 105 14.63 -30.31 13.71
C ARG A 105 15.20 -31.71 13.38
N ARG A 106 16.08 -32.23 14.24
CA ARG A 106 15.86 -33.34 15.20
C ARG A 106 15.51 -34.68 14.53
N HIS A 107 16.27 -35.75 14.74
CA HIS A 107 16.33 -36.61 15.94
C HIS A 107 17.22 -37.83 15.60
N PRO A 108 17.50 -38.77 16.52
CA PRO A 108 17.89 -38.70 17.93
C PRO A 108 19.39 -39.04 18.16
#